data_AF-A0A6A2X5K6-F1
#
_entry.id   AF-A0A6A2X5K6-F1
#
_cell.length_a   1.000
_cell.length_b   1.000
_cell.length_c   1.000
_cell.angle_alpha   90.00
_cell.angle_beta   90.00
_cell.angle_gamma   90.00
#
_symmetry.space_group_name_H-M   'P 1'
#
loop_
_entity.id
_entity.type
_entity.pdbx_description
1 polymer ?
#
loop_
_entity_poly.entity_id
_entity_poly.type
_entity_poly.pdbx_seq_one_letter_code
_entity_poly.pdbx_strand_id
1 'polypeptide(L)'
;MFGSTPPPQSEDSPFHPRSPYAASKCAAHWYTVNYREAYGIFASSRDWGFAGDYVEAMWMMLQQEKPDDYVVATEKSHTVEEFLEVAFGYVQLNWKDHVVIDKRYFRPAEVDNLKGDSSKARKVLGWKPKVGFEQLVKMMVDEDIELAKREKVLVDAGYMDAQQQP
;
A
#
# COMPACT_ATOMS: atom_id res chain seq x y z
N MET A 1 1.06 13.21 3.96
CA MET A 1 0.43 11.87 4.08
C MET A 1 0.88 11.04 5.29
N PHE A 2 2.00 11.34 5.97
CA PHE A 2 2.45 10.49 7.09
C PHE A 2 1.72 10.80 8.41
N GLY A 3 1.00 9.80 8.94
CA GLY A 3 0.45 9.81 10.30
C GLY A 3 -0.99 10.33 10.41
N SER A 4 -1.34 11.15 11.40
CA SER A 4 -2.76 11.44 11.73
C SER A 4 -3.36 12.71 11.10
N THR A 5 -2.73 13.26 10.06
CA THR A 5 -3.31 14.37 9.27
C THR A 5 -4.57 13.90 8.55
N PRO A 6 -5.69 14.62 8.61
CA PRO A 6 -6.96 14.17 8.04
C PRO A 6 -6.93 14.05 6.50
N PRO A 7 -7.65 13.07 5.92
CA PRO A 7 -7.77 12.91 4.47
C PRO A 7 -8.76 13.88 3.80
N PRO A 8 -8.68 14.10 2.46
CA PRO A 8 -7.66 13.56 1.56
C PRO A 8 -6.33 14.32 1.68
N GLN A 9 -5.21 13.59 1.56
CA GLN A 9 -3.88 14.18 1.69
C GLN A 9 -3.23 14.43 0.32
N SER A 10 -2.88 15.70 0.05
CA SER A 10 -2.10 16.16 -1.11
C SER A 10 -0.62 16.40 -0.74
N GLU A 11 0.17 16.89 -1.69
CA GLU A 11 1.56 17.32 -1.50
C GLU A 11 1.71 18.41 -0.43
N ASP A 12 0.70 19.27 -0.28
CA ASP A 12 0.72 20.39 0.67
C ASP A 12 0.23 20.01 2.09
N SER A 13 -0.21 18.76 2.28
CA SER A 13 -0.76 18.32 3.56
C SER A 13 0.35 18.12 4.61
N PRO A 14 0.23 18.72 5.81
CA PRO A 14 1.28 18.63 6.82
C PRO A 14 1.53 17.18 7.27
N PHE A 15 2.77 16.88 7.67
CA PHE A 15 3.11 15.57 8.24
C PHE A 15 2.87 15.54 9.75
N HIS A 16 2.32 14.44 10.25
CA HIS A 16 2.10 14.23 11.68
C HIS A 16 2.35 12.75 12.08
N PRO A 17 3.61 12.27 12.01
CA PRO A 17 3.95 10.85 12.06
C PRO A 17 3.57 10.18 13.40
N ARG A 18 3.08 8.93 13.33
CA ARG A 18 2.59 8.16 14.48
C ARG A 18 3.44 6.92 14.83
N SER A 19 4.60 6.77 14.22
CA SER A 19 5.55 5.68 14.53
C SER A 19 7.00 6.10 14.25
N PRO A 20 8.01 5.43 14.83
CA PRO A 20 9.41 5.66 14.47
C PRO A 20 9.67 5.53 12.97
N TYR A 21 9.06 4.52 12.33
CA TYR A 21 9.12 4.34 10.88
C TYR A 21 8.57 5.55 10.12
N ALA A 22 7.39 6.06 10.50
CA ALA A 22 6.80 7.23 9.85
C ALA A 22 7.66 8.48 10.04
N ALA A 23 8.25 8.67 11.24
CA ALA A 23 9.17 9.78 11.49
C ALA A 23 10.44 9.66 10.63
N SER A 24 11.02 8.48 10.51
CA SER A 24 12.16 8.22 9.61
C SER A 24 11.82 8.47 8.14
N LYS A 25 10.60 8.15 7.70
CA LYS A 25 10.13 8.47 6.34
C LYS A 25 9.92 9.97 6.13
N CYS A 26 9.41 10.70 7.11
CA CYS A 26 9.38 12.17 7.06
C CYS A 26 10.79 12.76 6.96
N ALA A 27 11.75 12.23 7.73
CA ALA A 27 13.15 12.66 7.66
C ALA A 27 13.74 12.38 6.27
N ALA A 28 13.55 11.16 5.74
CA ALA A 28 14.00 10.81 4.39
C ALA A 28 13.37 11.69 3.31
N HIS A 29 12.08 12.05 3.45
CA HIS A 29 11.42 13.01 2.57
C HIS A 29 12.13 14.36 2.62
N TRP A 30 12.35 14.95 3.80
CA TRP A 30 13.04 16.24 3.91
C TRP A 30 14.50 16.21 3.46
N TYR A 31 15.21 15.10 3.67
CA TYR A 31 16.55 14.91 3.08
C TYR A 31 16.49 14.90 1.55
N THR A 32 15.50 14.24 0.98
CA THR A 32 15.28 14.25 -0.48
C THR A 32 14.97 15.65 -0.97
N VAL A 33 14.06 16.39 -0.32
CA VAL A 33 13.73 17.78 -0.67
C VAL A 33 14.98 18.65 -0.63
N ASN A 34 15.77 18.58 0.44
CA ASN A 34 16.99 19.36 0.59
C ASN A 34 18.02 19.04 -0.50
N TYR A 35 18.23 17.76 -0.83
CA TYR A 35 19.12 17.36 -1.90
C TYR A 35 18.57 17.69 -3.30
N ARG A 36 17.25 17.72 -3.48
CA ARG A 36 16.64 18.22 -4.71
C ARG A 36 16.88 19.71 -4.89
N GLU A 37 16.67 20.51 -3.85
CA GLU A 37 16.89 21.96 -3.88
C GLU A 37 18.36 22.29 -4.12
N ALA A 38 19.27 21.52 -3.51
CA ALA A 38 20.71 21.74 -3.66
C ALA A 38 21.30 21.17 -4.96
N TYR A 39 20.79 20.03 -5.45
CA TYR A 39 21.45 19.22 -6.49
C TYR A 39 20.54 18.64 -7.58
N GLY A 40 19.22 18.85 -7.54
CA GLY A 40 18.29 18.46 -8.61
C GLY A 40 17.90 16.98 -8.69
N ILE A 41 17.88 16.24 -7.57
CA ILE A 41 17.61 14.79 -7.51
C ILE A 41 16.09 14.47 -7.35
N PHE A 42 15.63 13.29 -7.82
CA PHE A 42 14.22 12.82 -7.81
C PHE A 42 13.97 11.60 -6.87
N ALA A 43 12.86 11.54 -6.10
CA ALA A 43 12.40 10.34 -5.35
C ALA A 43 10.87 10.35 -4.97
N SER A 44 10.31 9.26 -4.40
CA SER A 44 8.85 9.04 -4.20
C SER A 44 8.38 8.39 -2.86
N SER A 45 7.07 8.46 -2.52
CA SER A 45 6.38 7.88 -1.31
C SER A 45 5.02 7.18 -1.62
N ARG A 46 4.29 6.57 -0.64
CA ARG A 46 3.23 5.52 -0.88
C ARG A 46 1.89 5.61 -0.11
N ASP A 47 0.85 5.06 -0.77
CA ASP A 47 -0.53 4.68 -0.38
C ASP A 47 -0.89 3.31 -1.05
N TRP A 48 -1.90 2.56 -0.62
CA TRP A 48 -2.23 1.21 -1.13
C TRP A 48 -2.79 1.20 -2.56
N GLY A 49 -2.06 0.53 -3.44
CA GLY A 49 -2.47 0.20 -4.80
C GLY A 49 -1.51 -0.84 -5.35
N PHE A 50 -1.73 -1.27 -6.60
CA PHE A 50 -0.91 -2.31 -7.20
C PHE A 50 0.53 -1.81 -7.41
N ALA A 51 1.51 -2.54 -6.87
CA ALA A 51 2.92 -2.14 -6.93
C ALA A 51 3.41 -1.94 -8.37
N GLY A 52 2.92 -2.74 -9.33
CA GLY A 52 3.26 -2.61 -10.75
C GLY A 52 2.86 -1.26 -11.36
N ASP A 53 1.70 -0.72 -10.99
CA ASP A 53 1.28 0.61 -11.45
C ASP A 53 2.12 1.72 -10.82
N TYR A 54 2.59 1.51 -9.58
CA TYR A 54 3.30 2.53 -8.82
C TYR A 54 4.76 2.66 -9.28
N VAL A 55 5.41 1.57 -9.70
CA VAL A 55 6.77 1.61 -10.25
C VAL A 55 6.82 2.31 -11.61
N GLU A 56 5.73 2.25 -12.38
CA GLU A 56 5.57 3.07 -13.58
C GLU A 56 5.57 4.56 -13.22
N ALA A 57 4.78 4.98 -12.22
CA ALA A 57 4.78 6.39 -11.76
C ALA A 57 6.18 6.86 -11.35
N MET A 58 6.94 6.03 -10.63
CA MET A 58 8.32 6.35 -10.22
C MET A 58 9.23 6.58 -11.42
N TRP A 59 9.16 5.72 -12.42
CA TRP A 59 9.90 5.89 -13.65
C TRP A 59 9.49 7.18 -14.38
N MET A 60 8.18 7.46 -14.49
CA MET A 60 7.65 8.67 -15.14
C MET A 60 8.11 9.97 -14.47
N MET A 61 8.23 10.00 -13.14
CA MET A 61 8.76 11.16 -12.41
C MET A 61 10.19 11.50 -12.84
N LEU A 62 11.03 10.49 -13.07
CA LEU A 62 12.42 10.65 -13.50
C LEU A 62 12.55 11.12 -14.96
N GLN A 63 11.47 11.07 -15.75
CA GLN A 63 11.48 11.51 -17.15
C GLN A 63 11.11 13.00 -17.30
N GLN A 64 10.75 13.68 -16.22
CA GLN A 64 10.35 15.09 -16.26
C GLN A 64 11.56 16.01 -16.41
N GLU A 65 11.37 17.16 -17.07
CA GLU A 65 12.45 18.16 -17.23
C GLU A 65 12.95 18.71 -15.89
N LYS A 66 12.06 18.81 -14.90
CA LYS A 66 12.36 19.34 -13.57
C LYS A 66 11.92 18.35 -12.48
N PRO A 67 12.73 18.20 -11.41
CA PRO A 67 12.35 17.38 -10.27
C PRO A 67 11.24 18.03 -9.46
N ASP A 68 10.33 17.20 -8.98
CA ASP A 68 9.17 17.63 -8.22
C ASP A 68 8.64 16.45 -7.35
N ASP A 69 7.76 16.75 -6.40
CA ASP A 69 7.07 15.77 -5.55
C ASP A 69 5.66 15.47 -6.08
N TYR A 70 5.27 14.20 -6.03
CA TYR A 70 3.95 13.77 -6.48
C TYR A 70 3.34 12.78 -5.48
N VAL A 71 2.06 12.98 -5.18
CA VAL A 71 1.22 11.95 -4.55
C VAL A 71 0.79 10.94 -5.62
N VAL A 72 1.09 9.67 -5.36
CA VAL A 72 0.68 8.53 -6.17
C VAL A 72 -0.23 7.66 -5.32
N ALA A 73 -1.52 7.68 -5.65
CA ALA A 73 -2.57 6.99 -4.91
C ALA A 73 -3.72 6.63 -5.84
N THR A 74 -4.57 5.70 -5.40
CA THR A 74 -5.81 5.34 -6.10
C THR A 74 -6.96 6.30 -5.83
N GLU A 75 -6.81 7.18 -4.81
CA GLU A 75 -7.84 8.07 -4.27
C GLU A 75 -9.07 7.35 -3.72
N LYS A 76 -8.96 6.04 -3.50
CA LYS A 76 -9.97 5.21 -2.85
C LYS A 76 -9.37 4.61 -1.59
N SER A 77 -10.04 4.83 -0.47
CA SER A 77 -9.70 4.22 0.81
C SER A 77 -10.67 3.08 1.09
N HIS A 78 -10.15 1.96 1.56
CA HIS A 78 -10.93 0.79 1.97
C HIS A 78 -10.57 0.38 3.38
N THR A 79 -11.52 -0.17 4.13
CA THR A 79 -11.26 -0.69 5.48
C THR A 79 -10.67 -2.10 5.44
N VAL A 80 -10.08 -2.56 6.55
CA VAL A 80 -9.66 -3.96 6.70
C VAL A 80 -10.85 -4.91 6.62
N GLU A 81 -12.02 -4.50 7.13
CA GLU A 81 -13.25 -5.28 7.02
C GLU A 81 -13.69 -5.46 5.56
N GLU A 82 -13.71 -4.39 4.77
CA GLU A 82 -14.02 -4.47 3.33
C GLU A 82 -13.05 -5.37 2.56
N PHE A 83 -11.75 -5.35 2.93
CA PHE A 83 -10.76 -6.26 2.35
C PHE A 83 -11.09 -7.72 2.67
N LEU A 84 -11.43 -8.03 3.93
CA LEU A 84 -11.81 -9.38 4.35
C LEU A 84 -13.09 -9.85 3.64
N GLU A 85 -14.08 -8.98 3.49
CA GLU A 85 -15.31 -9.28 2.77
C GLU A 85 -15.05 -9.64 1.31
N VAL A 86 -14.23 -8.86 0.60
CA VAL A 86 -13.88 -9.15 -0.80
C VAL A 86 -13.04 -10.43 -0.90
N ALA A 87 -12.03 -10.60 -0.06
CA ALA A 87 -11.11 -11.73 -0.11
C ALA A 87 -11.80 -13.07 0.21
N PHE A 88 -12.48 -13.17 1.35
CA PHE A 88 -13.20 -14.38 1.74
C PHE A 88 -14.43 -14.62 0.87
N GLY A 89 -15.17 -13.55 0.52
CA GLY A 89 -16.34 -13.66 -0.34
C GLY A 89 -15.99 -14.21 -1.74
N TYR A 90 -14.82 -13.86 -2.27
CA TYR A 90 -14.35 -14.38 -3.56
C TYR A 90 -14.16 -15.91 -3.56
N VAL A 91 -13.80 -16.49 -2.41
CA VAL A 91 -13.70 -17.94 -2.21
C VAL A 91 -14.94 -18.55 -1.54
N GLN A 92 -16.06 -17.81 -1.50
CA GLN A 92 -17.34 -18.24 -0.93
C GLN A 92 -17.26 -18.62 0.56
N LEU A 93 -16.38 -17.97 1.30
CA LEU A 93 -16.28 -18.09 2.76
C LEU A 93 -16.81 -16.84 3.45
N ASN A 94 -17.25 -17.00 4.69
CA ASN A 94 -17.61 -15.90 5.56
C ASN A 94 -16.44 -15.64 6.53
N TRP A 95 -15.78 -14.49 6.39
CA TRP A 95 -14.59 -14.16 7.18
C TRP A 95 -14.86 -14.17 8.69
N LYS A 96 -16.10 -13.90 9.13
CA LYS A 96 -16.50 -13.87 10.54
C LYS A 96 -16.41 -15.24 11.23
N ASP A 97 -16.38 -16.32 10.45
CA ASP A 97 -16.23 -17.68 10.97
C ASP A 97 -14.76 -18.05 11.23
N HIS A 98 -13.82 -17.23 10.74
CA HIS A 98 -12.38 -17.54 10.75
C HIS A 98 -11.53 -16.48 11.47
N VAL A 99 -11.93 -15.22 11.46
CA VAL A 99 -11.13 -14.11 12.01
C VAL A 99 -11.41 -13.90 13.49
N VAL A 100 -10.35 -13.73 14.27
CA VAL A 100 -10.40 -13.37 15.69
C VAL A 100 -9.60 -12.09 15.96
N ILE A 101 -10.03 -11.31 16.96
CA ILE A 101 -9.35 -10.08 17.36
C ILE A 101 -8.39 -10.38 18.50
N ASP A 102 -7.11 -10.07 18.30
CA ASP A 102 -6.07 -10.17 19.32
C ASP A 102 -5.45 -8.79 19.60
N LYS A 103 -5.46 -8.39 20.88
CA LYS A 103 -4.92 -7.10 21.35
C LYS A 103 -3.44 -6.91 21.04
N ARG A 104 -2.68 -7.99 20.84
CA ARG A 104 -1.25 -7.93 20.49
C ARG A 104 -0.97 -7.24 19.16
N TYR A 105 -1.94 -7.23 18.24
CA TYR A 105 -1.79 -6.58 16.93
C TYR A 105 -2.18 -5.09 16.93
N PHE A 106 -2.68 -4.56 18.04
CA PHE A 106 -2.99 -3.13 18.17
C PHE A 106 -1.72 -2.32 18.31
N ARG A 107 -1.66 -1.17 17.65
CA ARG A 107 -0.51 -0.27 17.76
C ARG A 107 -0.73 0.73 18.90
N PRO A 108 0.33 1.13 19.63
CA PRO A 108 0.22 2.18 20.64
C PRO A 108 -0.29 3.53 20.09
N ALA A 109 -0.07 3.78 18.81
CA ALA A 109 -0.54 4.96 18.10
C ALA A 109 -0.98 4.57 16.69
N GLU A 110 -2.29 4.63 16.43
CA GLU A 110 -2.86 4.19 15.16
C GLU A 110 -2.88 5.30 14.11
N VAL A 111 -3.01 4.89 12.85
CA VAL A 111 -3.29 5.77 11.70
C VAL A 111 -4.67 5.41 11.15
N ASP A 112 -5.65 6.26 11.43
CA ASP A 112 -7.07 5.91 11.25
C ASP A 112 -7.52 5.89 9.78
N ASN A 113 -6.99 6.80 8.95
CA ASN A 113 -7.40 6.89 7.55
C ASN A 113 -6.31 7.54 6.67
N LEU A 114 -5.99 6.91 5.55
CA LEU A 114 -5.13 7.43 4.50
C LEU A 114 -5.88 7.40 3.16
N LYS A 115 -5.90 8.54 2.48
CA LYS A 115 -6.50 8.68 1.16
C LYS A 115 -5.76 9.78 0.40
N GLY A 116 -4.85 9.39 -0.49
CA GLY A 116 -4.10 10.36 -1.30
C GLY A 116 -4.97 11.09 -2.32
N ASP A 117 -4.59 12.34 -2.64
CA ASP A 117 -5.03 13.08 -3.83
C ASP A 117 -3.91 13.04 -4.88
N SER A 118 -4.13 12.29 -5.96
CA SER A 118 -3.18 12.07 -7.06
C SER A 118 -3.36 13.03 -8.23
N SER A 119 -4.10 14.13 -8.06
CA SER A 119 -4.43 15.08 -9.12
C SER A 119 -3.19 15.65 -9.81
N LYS A 120 -2.12 15.94 -9.07
CA LYS A 120 -0.85 16.42 -9.64
C LYS A 120 -0.19 15.35 -10.51
N ALA A 121 -0.11 14.11 -10.05
CA ALA A 121 0.45 12.99 -10.81
C ALA A 121 -0.33 12.76 -12.12
N ARG A 122 -1.66 12.80 -12.07
CA ARG A 122 -2.50 12.73 -13.29
C ARG A 122 -2.22 13.86 -14.27
N LYS A 123 -2.17 15.10 -13.77
CA LYS A 123 -2.05 16.29 -14.63
C LYS A 123 -0.67 16.40 -15.26
N VAL A 124 0.39 16.13 -14.50
CA VAL A 124 1.77 16.35 -14.94
C VAL A 124 2.37 15.12 -15.58
N LEU A 125 2.18 13.94 -14.98
CA LEU A 125 2.75 12.70 -15.50
C LEU A 125 1.81 12.01 -16.50
N GLY A 126 0.51 12.31 -16.48
CA GLY A 126 -0.50 11.51 -17.20
C GLY A 126 -0.74 10.14 -16.56
N TRP A 127 -0.22 9.92 -15.35
CA TRP A 127 -0.32 8.64 -14.64
C TRP A 127 -1.71 8.45 -14.01
N LYS A 128 -2.23 7.22 -14.08
CA LYS A 128 -3.43 6.79 -13.35
C LYS A 128 -3.29 5.31 -12.97
N PRO A 129 -3.84 4.86 -11.83
CA PRO A 129 -3.85 3.45 -11.50
C PRO A 129 -4.66 2.68 -12.57
N LYS A 130 -4.15 1.51 -12.95
CA LYS A 130 -4.80 0.59 -13.90
C LYS A 130 -5.55 -0.50 -13.15
N VAL A 131 -5.00 -0.97 -12.03
CA VAL A 131 -5.58 -2.01 -11.19
C VAL A 131 -6.42 -1.39 -10.07
N GLY A 132 -7.70 -1.75 -10.01
CA GLY A 132 -8.62 -1.34 -8.95
C GLY A 132 -8.53 -2.23 -7.70
N PHE A 133 -9.16 -1.80 -6.60
CA PHE A 133 -9.14 -2.51 -5.31
C PHE A 133 -9.60 -3.97 -5.42
N GLU A 134 -10.81 -4.24 -5.91
CA GLU A 134 -11.31 -5.62 -6.02
C GLU A 134 -10.43 -6.50 -6.91
N GLN A 135 -9.91 -5.94 -8.01
CA GLN A 135 -9.03 -6.67 -8.91
C GLN A 135 -7.70 -7.03 -8.21
N LEU A 136 -7.14 -6.09 -7.43
CA LEU A 136 -5.94 -6.34 -6.64
C LEU A 136 -6.19 -7.45 -5.60
N VAL A 137 -7.30 -7.40 -4.86
CA VAL A 137 -7.63 -8.43 -3.86
C VAL A 137 -7.76 -9.79 -4.52
N LYS A 138 -8.52 -9.90 -5.62
CA LYS A 138 -8.71 -11.17 -6.34
C LYS A 138 -7.39 -11.73 -6.88
N MET A 139 -6.54 -10.86 -7.44
CA MET A 139 -5.22 -11.25 -7.91
C MET A 139 -4.36 -11.83 -6.78
N MET A 140 -4.36 -11.21 -5.59
CA MET A 140 -3.63 -11.75 -4.44
C MET A 140 -4.20 -13.09 -3.97
N VAL A 141 -5.53 -13.20 -3.88
CA VAL A 141 -6.21 -14.43 -3.46
C VAL A 141 -5.96 -15.57 -4.44
N ASP A 142 -6.00 -15.33 -5.76
CA ASP A 142 -5.73 -16.36 -6.77
C ASP A 142 -4.30 -16.93 -6.61
N GLU A 143 -3.31 -16.05 -6.41
CA GLU A 143 -1.90 -16.45 -6.19
C GLU A 143 -1.71 -17.23 -4.88
N ASP A 144 -2.29 -16.76 -3.77
CA ASP A 144 -2.17 -17.43 -2.47
C ASP A 144 -2.93 -18.77 -2.42
N ILE A 145 -4.05 -18.90 -3.14
CA ILE A 145 -4.74 -20.20 -3.30
C ILE A 145 -3.85 -21.19 -4.03
N GLU A 146 -3.19 -20.78 -5.11
CA GLU A 146 -2.29 -21.64 -5.86
C GLU A 146 -1.09 -22.05 -5.01
N LEU A 147 -0.54 -21.14 -4.22
CA LEU A 147 0.51 -21.45 -3.25
C LEU A 147 0.01 -22.47 -2.20
N ALA A 148 -1.16 -22.24 -1.59
CA ALA A 148 -1.74 -23.14 -0.60
C ALA A 148 -2.05 -24.53 -1.17
N LYS A 149 -2.46 -24.62 -2.44
CA LYS A 149 -2.63 -25.92 -3.14
C LYS A 149 -1.30 -26.66 -3.28
N ARG A 150 -0.22 -25.96 -3.63
CA ARG A 150 1.12 -26.56 -3.74
C ARG A 150 1.60 -27.07 -2.39
N GLU A 151 1.43 -26.28 -1.34
CA GLU A 151 1.73 -26.70 0.04
C GLU A 151 0.90 -27.92 0.44
N LYS A 152 -0.40 -27.93 0.12
CA LYS A 152 -1.28 -29.06 0.40
C LYS A 152 -0.80 -30.35 -0.25
N VAL A 153 -0.32 -30.29 -1.49
CA VAL A 153 0.27 -31.45 -2.19
C VAL A 153 1.51 -31.97 -1.44
N LEU A 154 2.38 -31.08 -0.98
CA LEU A 154 3.57 -31.47 -0.22
C LEU A 154 3.22 -32.08 1.14
N VAL A 155 2.22 -31.52 1.83
CA VAL A 155 1.70 -32.07 3.09
C VAL A 155 1.10 -33.46 2.86
N ASP A 156 0.25 -33.62 1.85
CA ASP A 156 -0.41 -34.91 1.55
C ASP A 156 0.57 -36.00 1.13
N ALA A 157 1.67 -35.62 0.48
CA ALA A 157 2.74 -36.52 0.10
C ALA A 157 3.76 -36.77 1.23
N GLY A 158 3.60 -36.15 2.40
CA GLY A 158 4.48 -36.33 3.57
C GLY A 158 5.83 -35.62 3.47
N TYR A 159 5.97 -34.65 2.55
CA TYR A 159 7.19 -33.85 2.37
C TYR A 159 7.18 -32.52 3.15
N MET A 160 6.06 -32.20 3.81
CA MET A 160 5.90 -31.00 4.63
C MET A 160 5.02 -31.33 5.84
N ASP A 161 5.39 -30.83 7.02
CA ASP A 161 4.56 -30.98 8.22
C ASP A 161 3.36 -30.03 8.15
N ALA A 162 2.16 -30.54 8.40
CA ALA A 162 0.93 -29.76 8.45
C ALA A 162 0.98 -28.64 9.52
N GLN A 163 1.81 -28.79 10.55
CA GLN A 163 2.00 -27.77 11.59
C GLN A 163 3.02 -26.69 11.23
N GLN A 164 3.73 -26.82 10.10
CA GLN A 164 4.68 -25.83 9.60
C GLN A 164 4.06 -24.86 8.57
N GLN A 165 2.73 -24.90 8.37
CA GLN A 165 2.05 -23.85 7.61
C GLN A 165 2.25 -22.49 8.31
N PRO A 166 2.66 -21.43 7.59
CA PRO A 166 2.95 -20.12 8.14
C PRO A 166 1.73 -19.43 8.77
#